data_AF-A0A2N1AK21-F1
#
_entry.id   AF-A0A2N1AK21-F1
#
_cell.length_a   1.000
_cell.length_b   1.000
_cell.length_c   1.000
_cell.angle_alpha   90.00
_cell.angle_beta   90.00
_cell.angle_gamma   90.00
#
_symmetry.space_group_name_H-M   'P 1'
#
loop_
_entity.id
_entity.type
_entity.pdbx_description
1 polymer ?
#
loop_
_entity_poly.entity_id
_entity_poly.type
_entity_poly.pdbx_seq_one_letter_code
_entity_poly.pdbx_strand_id
1 'polypeptide(L)'
;MRENNDATIKKNKSFPFFDEDNTAGDEIPEYIIVKSGLKVRVADAEWVLLQNKGKGNLIKLAWLRSGELSNNEIKLALLVFIHYVINKSASTACTVAIGVRPVIQSGFPSIEDLMIAWSSLGLSKKKATNQFFGTLVRLGYREFEKFHQFTSSNLDSEMIDPLNPFKGRLSELEFDSVVQNLNQEIARIDFSIDRDYDFFDRQAYAGFFSFSTLRNLVSVRLLIA
;
A
#
# COMPACT_ATOMS: atom_id res chain seq x y z
N MET A 1 -42.84 -20.96 2.59
CA MET A 1 -42.68 -20.00 1.46
C MET A 1 -42.51 -18.62 2.06
N ARG A 2 -41.40 -17.89 1.97
CA ARG A 2 -40.17 -18.02 1.19
C ARG A 2 -39.03 -17.53 2.10
N GLU A 3 -38.00 -18.33 2.26
CA GLU A 3 -36.68 -17.85 2.66
C GLU A 3 -36.10 -17.08 1.48
N ASN A 4 -35.65 -15.85 1.70
CA ASN A 4 -34.96 -15.05 0.68
C ASN A 4 -33.47 -14.97 1.05
N ASN A 5 -32.74 -15.91 0.47
CA ASN A 5 -31.48 -15.78 -0.26
C ASN A 5 -30.46 -14.70 0.16
N ASP A 6 -29.31 -15.25 0.58
CA ASP A 6 -27.97 -14.92 0.07
C ASP A 6 -27.51 -13.47 0.17
N ALA A 7 -27.15 -13.08 1.39
CA ALA A 7 -25.94 -12.28 1.55
C ALA A 7 -24.73 -13.18 1.25
N THR A 8 -24.27 -13.19 0.00
CA THR A 8 -22.92 -13.65 -0.35
C THR A 8 -21.91 -12.78 0.40
N ILE A 9 -21.58 -13.18 1.62
CA ILE A 9 -20.39 -12.76 2.33
C ILE A 9 -19.23 -13.12 1.40
N LYS A 10 -18.62 -12.11 0.78
CA LYS A 10 -17.32 -12.26 0.13
C LYS A 10 -16.33 -12.68 1.23
N LYS A 11 -16.26 -13.99 1.51
CA LYS A 11 -15.16 -14.58 2.24
C LYS A 11 -13.90 -14.18 1.46
N ASN A 12 -13.18 -13.20 1.98
CA ASN A 12 -11.78 -13.02 1.60
C ASN A 12 -11.17 -14.40 1.76
N LYS A 13 -10.69 -14.98 0.67
CA LYS A 13 -10.02 -16.28 0.69
C LYS A 13 -8.88 -16.15 1.70
N SER A 14 -9.08 -16.68 2.91
CA SER A 14 -7.95 -16.94 3.80
C SER A 14 -7.07 -17.87 2.99
N PHE A 15 -5.86 -17.42 2.69
CA PHE A 15 -4.88 -18.31 2.10
C PHE A 15 -4.49 -19.29 3.19
N PRO A 16 -4.30 -20.59 2.91
CA PRO A 16 -4.11 -21.62 3.93
C PRO A 16 -2.92 -21.39 4.88
N PHE A 17 -2.08 -20.40 4.58
CA PHE A 17 -0.94 -19.98 5.38
C PHE A 17 -1.26 -18.88 6.41
N PHE A 18 -2.32 -18.10 6.18
CA PHE A 18 -2.77 -17.03 7.06
C PHE A 18 -4.15 -17.40 7.62
N ASP A 19 -4.33 -17.31 8.93
CA ASP A 19 -5.65 -17.51 9.52
C ASP A 19 -6.63 -16.38 9.12
N GLU A 20 -7.87 -16.45 9.60
CA GLU A 20 -8.89 -15.43 9.29
C GLU A 20 -8.44 -14.01 9.75
N ASP A 21 -7.56 -13.93 10.75
CA ASP A 21 -7.00 -12.70 11.31
C ASP A 21 -5.71 -12.23 10.59
N ASN A 22 -5.25 -12.95 9.56
CA ASN A 22 -3.97 -12.78 8.88
C ASN A 22 -2.73 -13.00 9.75
N THR A 23 -2.82 -13.75 10.84
CA THR A 23 -1.62 -14.18 11.58
C THR A 23 -0.86 -15.22 10.76
N ALA A 24 0.47 -15.18 10.82
CA ALA A 24 1.31 -16.13 10.12
C ALA A 24 1.37 -17.45 10.88
N GLY A 25 1.19 -18.57 10.18
CA GLY A 25 1.52 -19.89 10.74
C GLY A 25 3.02 -20.05 11.03
N ASP A 26 3.37 -21.04 11.86
CA ASP A 26 4.75 -21.24 12.32
C ASP A 26 5.74 -21.66 11.21
N GLU A 27 5.27 -22.23 10.10
CA GLU A 27 6.12 -22.79 9.04
C GLU A 27 6.00 -22.05 7.71
N ILE A 28 7.14 -21.63 7.14
CA ILE A 28 7.17 -21.01 5.81
C ILE A 28 6.82 -22.07 4.75
N PRO A 29 5.80 -21.85 3.90
CA PRO A 29 5.41 -22.82 2.88
C PRO A 29 6.49 -22.96 1.79
N GLU A 30 6.64 -24.16 1.23
CA GLU A 30 7.59 -24.40 0.13
C GLU A 30 7.18 -23.63 -1.14
N TYR A 31 5.87 -23.57 -1.42
CA TYR A 31 5.30 -22.84 -2.55
C TYR A 31 4.17 -21.92 -2.12
N ILE A 32 4.05 -20.80 -2.83
CA ILE A 32 2.94 -19.86 -2.71
C ILE A 32 2.30 -19.63 -4.08
N ILE A 33 1.01 -19.30 -4.06
CA ILE A 33 0.31 -18.77 -5.23
C ILE A 33 0.20 -17.26 -5.05
N VAL A 34 0.90 -16.50 -5.89
CA VAL A 34 0.87 -15.04 -5.83
C VAL A 34 -0.46 -14.53 -6.39
N LYS A 35 -0.79 -13.25 -6.17
CA LYS A 35 -2.08 -12.65 -6.55
C LYS A 35 -2.46 -12.80 -8.02
N SER A 36 -1.47 -12.89 -8.91
CA SER A 36 -1.67 -13.13 -10.35
C SER A 36 -2.03 -14.58 -10.71
N GLY A 37 -2.02 -15.50 -9.74
CA GLY A 37 -2.25 -16.93 -9.93
C GLY A 37 -0.98 -17.73 -10.25
N LEU A 38 0.19 -17.09 -10.34
CA LEU A 38 1.46 -17.78 -10.58
C LEU A 38 1.92 -18.54 -9.33
N LYS A 39 2.45 -19.75 -9.54
CA LYS A 39 3.08 -20.55 -8.49
C LYS A 39 4.55 -20.19 -8.39
N VAL A 40 5.01 -19.89 -7.19
CA VAL A 40 6.40 -19.51 -6.90
C VAL A 40 6.93 -20.37 -5.76
N ARG A 41 8.17 -20.85 -5.87
CA ARG A 41 8.85 -21.54 -4.78
C ARG A 41 9.49 -20.48 -3.87
N VAL A 42 9.19 -20.53 -2.58
CA VAL A 42 9.64 -19.52 -1.61
C VAL A 42 11.16 -19.52 -1.44
N ALA A 43 11.79 -20.69 -1.62
CA ALA A 43 13.24 -20.82 -1.53
C ALA A 43 14.01 -20.18 -2.69
N ASP A 44 13.35 -19.87 -3.81
CA ASP A 44 14.02 -19.36 -5.00
C ASP A 44 14.59 -17.95 -4.76
N ALA A 45 15.74 -17.69 -5.39
CA ALA A 45 16.44 -16.41 -5.31
C ALA A 45 15.66 -15.26 -5.97
N GLU A 46 14.71 -15.58 -6.85
CA GLU A 46 13.85 -14.61 -7.53
C GLU A 46 12.42 -15.10 -7.61
N TRP A 47 11.45 -14.21 -7.39
CA TRP A 47 10.02 -14.52 -7.49
C TRP A 47 9.40 -13.80 -8.68
N VAL A 48 8.90 -14.57 -9.64
CA VAL A 48 8.18 -14.05 -10.81
C VAL A 48 6.72 -13.83 -10.43
N LEU A 49 6.29 -12.57 -10.40
CA LEU A 49 4.95 -12.16 -9.97
C LEU A 49 3.97 -11.93 -11.13
N LEU A 50 4.47 -11.69 -12.34
CA LEU A 50 3.66 -11.45 -13.54
C LEU A 50 4.27 -12.19 -14.73
N GLN A 51 3.43 -12.68 -15.65
CA GLN A 51 3.91 -13.31 -16.89
C GLN A 51 4.58 -12.30 -17.83
N ASN A 52 4.08 -11.07 -17.84
CA ASN A 52 4.60 -9.99 -18.69
C ASN A 52 5.80 -9.31 -18.02
N LYS A 53 6.78 -8.87 -18.82
CA LYS A 53 7.99 -8.15 -18.36
C LYS A 53 7.74 -6.68 -17.93
N GLY A 54 6.56 -6.38 -17.39
CA GLY A 54 6.19 -5.05 -16.92
C GLY A 54 6.76 -4.69 -15.55
N LYS A 55 6.47 -3.47 -15.08
CA LYS A 55 6.88 -3.00 -13.75
C LYS A 55 6.38 -3.94 -12.65
N GLY A 56 7.29 -4.39 -11.79
CA GLY A 56 6.97 -5.25 -10.67
C GLY A 56 6.76 -6.73 -11.02
N ASN A 57 7.23 -7.16 -12.20
CA ASN A 57 7.14 -8.56 -12.62
C ASN A 57 8.03 -9.51 -11.82
N LEU A 58 9.09 -9.02 -11.17
CA LEU A 58 10.12 -9.83 -10.51
C LEU A 58 10.52 -9.19 -9.18
N ILE A 59 10.63 -10.01 -8.14
CA ILE A 59 11.34 -9.65 -6.89
C ILE A 59 12.63 -10.44 -6.82
N LYS A 60 13.76 -9.77 -6.60
CA LYS A 60 15.06 -10.41 -6.34
C LYS A 60 15.28 -10.53 -4.83
N LEU A 61 15.38 -11.76 -4.36
CA LEU A 61 15.49 -12.13 -2.94
C LEU A 61 16.80 -12.83 -2.59
N ALA A 62 17.71 -13.03 -3.56
CA ALA A 62 19.03 -13.61 -3.33
C ALA A 62 19.77 -12.99 -2.12
N TRP A 63 19.60 -11.67 -1.95
CA TRP A 63 20.23 -10.90 -0.88
C TRP A 63 19.78 -11.30 0.54
N LEU A 64 18.59 -11.91 0.70
CA LEU A 64 18.14 -12.38 2.02
C LEU A 64 19.05 -13.50 2.54
N ARG A 65 19.54 -14.37 1.65
CA ARG A 65 20.31 -15.56 2.00
C ARG A 65 21.82 -15.37 1.88
N SER A 66 22.25 -14.36 1.12
CA SER A 66 23.67 -14.02 0.97
C SER A 66 24.12 -12.90 1.92
N GLY A 67 23.21 -12.35 2.72
CA GLY A 67 23.47 -11.22 3.62
C GLY A 67 23.80 -11.64 5.05
N GLU A 68 23.75 -10.65 5.95
CA GLU A 68 24.07 -10.81 7.38
C GLU A 68 22.84 -11.19 8.23
N LEU A 69 21.69 -11.41 7.60
CA LEU A 69 20.44 -11.75 8.28
C LEU A 69 20.50 -13.14 8.93
N SER A 70 20.08 -13.22 10.18
CA SER A 70 19.84 -14.48 10.86
C SER A 70 18.66 -15.24 10.25
N ASN A 71 18.60 -16.57 10.48
CA ASN A 71 17.50 -17.40 9.99
C ASN A 71 16.11 -16.88 10.44
N ASN A 72 16.02 -16.31 11.64
CA ASN A 72 14.77 -15.73 12.13
C ASN A 72 14.39 -14.45 11.38
N GLU A 73 15.35 -13.55 11.12
CA GLU A 73 15.08 -12.32 10.37
C GLU A 73 14.75 -12.61 8.90
N ILE A 74 15.42 -13.61 8.30
CA ILE A 74 15.05 -14.11 6.96
C ILE A 74 13.60 -14.61 6.97
N LYS A 75 13.22 -15.39 7.98
CA LYS A 75 11.83 -15.86 8.15
C LYS A 75 10.87 -14.68 8.22
N LEU A 76 11.10 -13.72 9.10
CA LEU A 76 10.25 -12.54 9.27
C LEU A 76 10.12 -11.73 7.97
N ALA A 77 11.22 -11.49 7.26
CA ALA A 77 11.20 -10.79 5.98
C ALA A 77 10.40 -11.55 4.91
N LEU A 78 10.59 -12.87 4.82
CA LEU A 78 9.82 -13.72 3.91
C LEU A 78 8.33 -13.69 4.21
N LEU A 79 7.92 -13.73 5.49
CA LEU A 79 6.51 -13.66 5.89
C LEU A 79 5.85 -12.37 5.41
N VAL A 80 6.53 -11.23 5.56
CA VAL A 80 6.05 -9.95 5.03
C VAL A 80 5.94 -10.01 3.51
N PHE A 81 6.97 -10.47 2.81
CA PHE A 81 6.95 -10.52 1.35
C PHE A 81 5.87 -11.47 0.82
N ILE A 82 5.67 -12.64 1.45
CA ILE A 82 4.59 -13.59 1.18
C ILE A 82 3.24 -12.89 1.34
N HIS A 83 3.01 -12.20 2.46
CA HIS A 83 1.79 -11.44 2.70
C HIS A 83 1.52 -10.45 1.56
N TYR A 84 2.55 -9.72 1.12
CA TYR A 84 2.42 -8.73 0.04
C TYR A 84 2.12 -9.35 -1.31
N VAL A 85 2.85 -10.39 -1.74
CA VAL A 85 2.67 -10.98 -3.07
C VAL A 85 1.35 -11.72 -3.21
N ILE A 86 0.77 -12.17 -2.09
CA ILE A 86 -0.53 -12.83 -2.04
C ILE A 86 -1.68 -11.78 -2.04
N ASN A 87 -1.56 -10.72 -1.23
CA ASN A 87 -2.68 -9.82 -0.96
C ASN A 87 -2.65 -8.52 -1.78
N LYS A 88 -1.48 -8.06 -2.20
CA LYS A 88 -1.28 -6.75 -2.86
C LYS A 88 -0.89 -6.91 -4.33
N SER A 89 -0.87 -5.81 -5.07
CA SER A 89 -0.40 -5.83 -6.46
C SER A 89 1.09 -6.16 -6.51
N ALA A 90 1.53 -6.77 -7.61
CA ALA A 90 2.92 -7.11 -7.83
C ALA A 90 3.86 -5.90 -7.71
N SER A 91 3.42 -4.73 -8.23
CA SER A 91 4.16 -3.48 -8.11
C SER A 91 4.35 -3.04 -6.65
N THR A 92 3.31 -3.13 -5.81
CA THR A 92 3.41 -2.80 -4.38
C THR A 92 4.35 -3.77 -3.65
N ALA A 93 4.24 -5.07 -3.91
CA ALA A 93 5.12 -6.07 -3.31
C ALA A 93 6.61 -5.81 -3.66
N CYS A 94 6.90 -5.53 -4.93
CA CYS A 94 8.25 -5.14 -5.36
C CYS A 94 8.72 -3.86 -4.69
N THR A 95 7.86 -2.83 -4.58
CA THR A 95 8.22 -1.56 -3.93
C THR A 95 8.59 -1.78 -2.46
N VAL A 96 7.85 -2.61 -1.73
CA VAL A 96 8.19 -2.93 -0.33
C VAL A 96 9.51 -3.68 -0.26
N ALA A 97 9.67 -4.76 -1.02
CA ALA A 97 10.88 -5.58 -0.99
C ALA A 97 12.16 -4.80 -1.37
N ILE A 98 12.08 -3.94 -2.40
CA ILE A 98 13.20 -3.09 -2.82
C ILE A 98 13.44 -1.96 -1.81
N GLY A 99 12.37 -1.34 -1.32
CA GLY A 99 12.46 -0.14 -0.47
C GLY A 99 12.96 -0.44 0.93
N VAL A 100 12.63 -1.60 1.49
CA VAL A 100 13.09 -1.99 2.84
C VAL A 100 14.50 -2.55 2.86
N ARG A 101 14.99 -3.11 1.74
CA ARG A 101 16.31 -3.76 1.66
C ARG A 101 17.44 -2.90 2.27
N PRO A 102 17.60 -1.60 1.93
CA PRO A 102 18.68 -0.78 2.50
C PRO A 102 18.63 -0.64 4.03
N VAL A 103 17.48 -0.91 4.65
CA VAL A 103 17.27 -0.79 6.10
C VAL A 103 17.61 -2.09 6.83
N ILE A 104 17.33 -3.24 6.22
CA ILE A 104 17.45 -4.55 6.89
C ILE A 104 18.53 -5.47 6.31
N GLN A 105 19.24 -5.06 5.25
CA GLN A 105 20.22 -5.93 4.57
C GLN A 105 21.40 -6.36 5.45
N SER A 106 21.71 -5.58 6.49
CA SER A 106 22.79 -5.84 7.45
C SER A 106 22.26 -6.37 8.80
N GLY A 107 21.12 -7.05 8.77
CA GLY A 107 20.36 -7.40 9.97
C GLY A 107 19.25 -6.39 10.26
N PHE A 108 18.28 -6.78 11.09
CA PHE A 108 17.25 -5.87 11.54
C PHE A 108 17.87 -4.84 12.49
N PRO A 109 17.69 -3.54 12.25
CA PRO A 109 18.27 -2.51 13.09
C PRO A 109 17.62 -2.51 14.48
N SER A 110 18.33 -1.99 15.48
CA SER A 110 17.67 -1.55 16.72
C SER A 110 16.73 -0.39 16.43
N ILE A 111 15.83 -0.06 17.36
CA ILE A 111 14.95 1.09 17.19
C ILE A 111 15.77 2.39 17.17
N GLU A 112 16.83 2.47 17.98
CA GLU A 112 17.75 3.60 18.03
C GLU A 112 18.49 3.78 16.70
N ASP A 113 19.00 2.71 16.11
CA ASP A 113 19.69 2.76 14.81
C ASP A 113 18.72 3.17 13.69
N LEU A 114 17.48 2.67 13.74
CA LEU A 114 16.45 3.07 12.79
C LEU A 114 16.12 4.56 12.92
N MET A 115 16.03 5.08 14.14
CA MET A 115 15.78 6.51 14.40
C MET A 115 16.90 7.39 13.84
N ILE A 116 18.16 6.99 14.06
CA ILE A 116 19.34 7.71 13.54
C ILE A 116 19.34 7.69 12.01
N ALA A 117 19.07 6.54 11.40
CA ALA A 117 19.07 6.39 9.95
C ALA A 117 17.85 7.05 9.28
N TRP A 118 16.74 7.26 10.01
CA TRP A 118 15.46 7.67 9.43
C TRP A 118 15.52 8.94 8.59
N SER A 119 16.24 9.96 9.08
CA SER A 119 16.38 11.25 8.39
C SER A 119 17.11 11.14 7.04
N SER A 120 17.98 10.15 6.89
CA SER A 120 18.73 9.89 5.65
C SER A 120 17.92 9.11 4.60
N LEU A 121 16.78 8.52 4.99
CA LEU A 121 15.95 7.74 4.09
C LEU A 121 15.05 8.65 3.24
N GLY A 122 15.09 8.48 1.92
CA GLY A 122 14.10 9.10 1.03
C GLY A 122 12.68 8.57 1.30
N LEU A 123 11.66 9.37 0.96
CA LEU A 123 10.25 9.10 1.24
C LEU A 123 9.77 7.70 0.82
N SER A 124 10.21 7.22 -0.35
CA SER A 124 9.85 5.88 -0.84
C SER A 124 10.34 4.76 0.07
N LYS A 125 11.57 4.90 0.60
CA LYS A 125 12.14 3.95 1.57
C LYS A 125 11.42 4.06 2.90
N LYS A 126 11.19 5.27 3.42
CA LYS A 126 10.39 5.49 4.65
C LYS A 126 9.01 4.82 4.57
N LYS A 127 8.29 4.97 3.44
CA LYS A 127 6.99 4.32 3.19
C LYS A 127 7.10 2.79 3.19
N ALA A 128 8.10 2.24 2.50
CA ALA A 128 8.33 0.80 2.47
C ALA A 128 8.66 0.24 3.86
N THR A 129 9.49 0.95 4.64
CA THR A 129 9.85 0.57 6.01
C THR A 129 8.66 0.59 6.95
N ASN A 130 7.83 1.64 6.91
CA ASN A 130 6.58 1.70 7.68
C ASN A 130 5.64 0.54 7.30
N GLN A 131 5.50 0.27 6.00
CA GLN A 131 4.71 -0.85 5.48
C GLN A 131 5.22 -2.21 5.95
N PHE A 132 6.54 -2.39 6.00
CA PHE A 132 7.19 -3.61 6.44
C PHE A 132 6.92 -3.88 7.93
N PHE A 133 7.27 -2.95 8.81
CA PHE A 133 7.05 -3.12 10.26
C PHE A 133 5.57 -3.16 10.62
N GLY A 134 4.72 -2.34 9.97
CA GLY A 134 3.28 -2.42 10.17
C GLY A 134 2.68 -3.75 9.72
N THR A 135 3.29 -4.44 8.76
CA THR A 135 2.87 -5.79 8.37
C THR A 135 3.35 -6.83 9.39
N LEU A 136 4.57 -6.73 9.92
CA LEU A 136 5.02 -7.61 11.00
C LEU A 136 4.09 -7.57 12.22
N VAL A 137 3.69 -6.36 12.64
CA VAL A 137 2.72 -6.17 13.73
C VAL A 137 1.38 -6.82 13.38
N ARG A 138 0.89 -6.65 12.14
CA ARG A 138 -0.35 -7.29 11.67
C ARG A 138 -0.27 -8.82 11.69
N LEU A 139 0.89 -9.39 11.39
CA LEU A 139 1.12 -10.84 11.42
C LEU A 139 1.25 -11.41 12.84
N GLY A 140 1.21 -10.57 13.88
CA GLY A 140 1.26 -10.98 15.29
C GLY A 140 2.60 -10.71 16.00
N TYR A 141 3.62 -10.21 15.29
CA TYR A 141 4.94 -9.92 15.86
C TYR A 141 4.96 -8.58 16.61
N ARG A 142 4.44 -8.59 17.84
CA ARG A 142 4.26 -7.40 18.69
C ARG A 142 5.56 -6.73 19.10
N GLU A 143 6.69 -7.44 19.07
CA GLU A 143 8.01 -6.85 19.31
C GLU A 143 8.35 -5.70 18.35
N PHE A 144 7.71 -5.66 17.17
CA PHE A 144 7.88 -4.59 16.19
C PHE A 144 6.90 -3.41 16.36
N GLU A 145 6.08 -3.41 17.41
CA GLU A 145 5.08 -2.35 17.62
C GLU A 145 5.72 -0.97 17.80
N LYS A 146 6.83 -0.88 18.55
CA LYS A 146 7.62 0.36 18.69
C LYS A 146 8.19 0.85 17.36
N PHE A 147 8.62 -0.07 16.49
CA PHE A 147 9.12 0.24 15.15
C PHE A 147 8.00 0.81 14.29
N HIS A 148 6.82 0.17 14.31
CA HIS A 148 5.69 0.66 13.54
C HIS A 148 5.19 2.02 14.04
N GLN A 149 5.10 2.21 15.37
CA GLN A 149 4.73 3.50 15.97
C GLN A 149 5.70 4.60 15.53
N PHE A 150 7.01 4.39 15.67
CA PHE A 150 8.00 5.37 15.23
C PHE A 150 7.88 5.68 13.73
N THR A 151 7.88 4.65 12.88
CA THR A 151 7.89 4.81 11.43
C THR A 151 6.60 5.42 10.89
N SER A 152 5.45 5.18 11.52
CA SER A 152 4.17 5.78 11.14
C SER A 152 4.07 7.24 11.60
N SER A 153 4.47 7.56 12.82
CA SER A 153 4.45 8.94 13.35
C SER A 153 5.44 9.88 12.66
N ASN A 154 6.54 9.35 12.14
CA ASN A 154 7.59 10.12 11.46
C ASN A 154 7.57 9.94 9.93
N LEU A 155 6.51 9.31 9.40
CA LEU A 155 6.30 9.27 7.97
C LEU A 155 5.84 10.66 7.54
N ASP A 156 6.73 11.40 6.89
CA ASP A 156 6.37 12.70 6.31
C ASP A 156 5.17 12.47 5.36
N SER A 157 3.97 12.84 5.83
CA SER A 157 2.88 13.09 4.92
C SER A 157 3.32 14.36 4.21
N GLU A 158 3.85 14.24 3.00
CA GLU A 158 3.71 15.32 2.05
C GLU A 158 2.19 15.59 1.99
N MET A 159 1.74 16.56 2.78
CA MET A 159 0.63 17.40 2.36
C MET A 159 1.14 17.97 1.06
N ILE A 160 0.80 17.29 -0.04
CA ILE A 160 0.87 17.90 -1.34
C ILE A 160 -0.09 19.07 -1.21
N ASP A 161 0.44 20.24 -0.87
CA ASP A 161 -0.30 21.48 -0.95
C ASP A 161 -0.35 21.82 -2.44
N PRO A 162 -1.49 21.59 -3.11
CA PRO A 162 -1.63 21.92 -4.51
C PRO A 162 -1.52 23.45 -4.75
N LEU A 163 -1.54 24.25 -3.68
CA LEU A 163 -1.40 25.71 -3.71
C LEU A 163 0.00 26.19 -3.30
N ASN A 164 1.00 25.29 -3.18
CA ASN A 164 2.35 25.68 -2.78
C ASN A 164 2.94 26.70 -3.79
N PRO A 165 3.18 27.95 -3.37
CA PRO A 165 3.61 29.04 -4.26
C PRO A 165 5.04 28.87 -4.80
N PHE A 166 5.81 27.90 -4.27
CA PHE A 166 7.17 27.59 -4.71
C PHE A 166 7.25 26.43 -5.71
N LYS A 167 6.14 25.72 -5.95
CA LYS A 167 6.03 24.77 -7.06
C LYS A 167 5.61 25.58 -8.28
N GLY A 168 6.47 25.63 -9.31
CA GLY A 168 6.13 26.32 -10.57
C GLY A 168 4.81 25.84 -11.16
N ARG A 169 4.27 26.59 -12.12
CA ARG A 169 3.00 26.27 -12.81
C ARG A 169 2.98 24.79 -13.23
N LEU A 170 1.85 24.11 -13.02
CA LEU A 170 1.63 22.75 -13.54
C LEU A 170 2.05 22.69 -15.01
N SER A 171 2.77 21.65 -15.40
CA SER A 171 2.98 21.38 -16.82
C SER A 171 1.65 21.14 -17.52
N GLU A 172 1.57 21.38 -18.84
CA GLU A 172 0.32 21.17 -19.60
C GLU A 172 -0.23 19.74 -19.41
N LEU A 173 0.65 18.74 -19.34
CA LEU A 173 0.27 17.35 -19.08
C LEU A 173 -0.31 17.12 -17.67
N GLU A 174 0.26 17.76 -16.65
CA GLU A 174 -0.26 17.68 -15.29
C GLU A 174 -1.59 18.41 -15.18
N PHE A 175 -1.72 19.55 -15.85
CA PHE A 175 -2.95 20.30 -15.92
C PHE A 175 -4.07 19.50 -16.61
N ASP A 176 -3.80 18.90 -17.76
CA ASP A 176 -4.74 18.05 -18.49
C ASP A 176 -5.18 16.84 -17.66
N SER A 177 -4.25 16.23 -16.93
CA SER A 177 -4.54 15.10 -16.04
C SER A 177 -5.45 15.51 -14.87
N VAL A 178 -5.25 16.70 -14.29
CA VAL A 178 -6.13 17.26 -13.24
C VAL A 178 -7.52 17.56 -13.81
N VAL A 179 -7.59 18.21 -14.97
CA VAL A 179 -8.84 18.55 -15.66
C VAL A 179 -9.63 17.29 -16.02
N GLN A 180 -8.96 16.24 -16.48
CA GLN A 180 -9.58 14.98 -16.86
C GLN A 180 -10.13 14.22 -15.65
N ASN A 181 -9.36 14.12 -14.56
CA ASN A 181 -9.85 13.51 -13.32
C ASN A 181 -11.07 14.28 -12.77
N LEU A 182 -11.02 15.61 -12.78
CA LEU A 182 -12.12 16.45 -12.32
C LEU A 182 -13.39 16.27 -13.17
N ASN A 183 -13.25 16.19 -14.49
CA ASN A 183 -14.38 15.88 -15.38
C ASN A 183 -14.98 14.50 -15.11
N GLN A 184 -14.15 13.49 -14.82
CA GLN A 184 -14.64 12.15 -14.48
C GLN A 184 -15.42 12.14 -13.17
N GLU A 185 -14.98 12.91 -12.18
CA GLU A 185 -15.71 13.01 -10.90
C GLU A 185 -17.01 13.79 -11.04
N ILE A 186 -17.04 14.90 -11.81
CA ILE A 186 -18.28 15.65 -12.08
C ILE A 186 -19.27 14.78 -12.87
N ALA A 187 -18.80 13.99 -13.85
CA ALA A 187 -19.66 13.14 -14.66
C ALA A 187 -20.33 11.99 -13.87
N ARG A 188 -19.83 11.66 -12.68
CA ARG A 188 -20.46 10.67 -11.79
C ARG A 188 -21.65 11.24 -11.01
N ILE A 189 -21.87 12.54 -11.07
CA ILE A 189 -22.95 13.20 -10.35
C ILE A 189 -24.18 13.21 -11.24
N ASP A 190 -25.24 12.58 -10.74
CA ASP A 190 -26.54 12.63 -11.39
C ASP A 190 -27.23 13.96 -11.07
N PHE A 191 -27.00 14.96 -11.92
CA PHE A 191 -27.64 16.27 -11.83
C PHE A 191 -29.14 16.26 -12.18
N SER A 192 -29.69 15.12 -12.62
CA SER A 192 -31.13 15.01 -12.92
C SER A 192 -31.99 14.84 -11.66
N ILE A 193 -31.36 14.58 -10.51
CA ILE A 193 -32.04 14.45 -9.23
C ILE A 193 -32.17 15.84 -8.58
N ASP A 194 -33.39 16.37 -8.55
CA ASP A 194 -33.68 17.63 -7.87
C ASP A 194 -33.60 17.45 -6.34
N ARG A 195 -32.47 17.87 -5.76
CA ARG A 195 -32.14 17.73 -4.34
C ARG A 195 -31.40 18.96 -3.84
N ASP A 196 -31.64 19.25 -2.56
CA ASP A 196 -31.06 20.40 -1.90
C ASP A 196 -29.58 20.20 -1.55
N TYR A 197 -28.95 21.30 -1.14
CA TYR A 197 -27.55 21.34 -0.73
C TYR A 197 -27.22 20.31 0.37
N ASP A 198 -28.11 20.17 1.34
CA ASP A 198 -27.95 19.28 2.50
C ASP A 198 -27.88 17.80 2.09
N PHE A 199 -28.59 17.40 1.04
CA PHE A 199 -28.55 16.04 0.51
C PHE A 199 -27.15 15.65 0.00
N PHE A 200 -26.49 16.54 -0.74
CA PHE A 200 -25.15 16.29 -1.29
C PHE A 200 -24.04 16.41 -0.24
N ASP A 201 -24.26 17.18 0.82
CA ASP A 201 -23.30 17.28 1.93
C ASP A 201 -23.34 16.03 2.85
N ARG A 202 -24.54 15.45 3.07
CA ARG A 202 -24.75 14.27 3.92
C ARG A 202 -24.35 12.93 3.27
N GLN A 203 -24.27 12.85 1.93
CA GLN A 203 -23.90 11.62 1.21
C GLN A 203 -22.42 11.20 1.35
N ALA A 204 -21.58 12.02 2.00
CA ALA A 204 -20.17 11.73 2.28
C ALA A 204 -19.95 10.39 3.03
N TYR A 205 -20.97 9.87 3.73
CA TYR A 205 -20.90 8.60 4.47
C TYR A 205 -21.06 7.34 3.59
N ALA A 206 -21.44 7.47 2.31
CA ALA A 206 -21.73 6.34 1.41
C ALA A 206 -20.72 6.21 0.25
N GLY A 207 -19.53 6.77 0.37
CA GLY A 207 -18.47 6.66 -0.66
C GLY A 207 -18.62 7.62 -1.85
N PHE A 208 -19.52 8.60 -1.75
CA PHE A 208 -19.63 9.72 -2.69
C PHE A 208 -18.97 10.98 -2.13
N PHE A 209 -18.50 11.87 -3.01
CA PHE A 209 -17.81 13.11 -2.66
C PHE A 209 -18.70 14.06 -1.84
N SER A 210 -18.14 14.69 -0.80
CA SER A 210 -18.81 15.80 -0.11
C SER A 210 -18.88 17.04 -1.01
N PHE A 211 -19.96 17.80 -0.91
CA PHE A 211 -20.12 19.06 -1.64
C PHE A 211 -18.96 20.04 -1.35
N SER A 212 -18.44 20.07 -0.12
CA SER A 212 -17.26 20.87 0.25
C SER A 212 -16.02 20.56 -0.61
N THR A 213 -15.86 19.30 -0.98
CA THR A 213 -14.75 18.87 -1.85
C THR A 213 -15.01 19.25 -3.30
N LEU A 214 -16.26 19.16 -3.77
CA LEU A 214 -16.66 19.61 -5.09
C LEU A 214 -16.51 21.12 -5.27
N ARG A 215 -16.89 21.90 -4.25
CA ARG A 215 -16.70 23.35 -4.21
C ARG A 215 -15.23 23.70 -4.33
N ASN A 216 -14.37 23.06 -3.55
CA ASN A 216 -12.92 23.28 -3.64
C ASN A 216 -12.37 22.91 -5.02
N LEU A 217 -12.86 21.82 -5.62
CA LEU A 217 -12.47 21.38 -6.96
C LEU A 217 -12.87 22.40 -8.05
N VAL A 218 -14.10 22.93 -7.99
CA VAL A 218 -14.57 23.98 -8.90
C VAL A 218 -13.83 25.30 -8.68
N SER A 219 -13.60 25.70 -7.42
CA SER A 219 -12.82 26.90 -7.09
C SER A 219 -11.37 26.81 -7.59
N VAL A 220 -10.74 25.65 -7.48
CA VAL A 220 -9.42 25.39 -8.08
C VAL A 220 -9.50 25.52 -9.60
N ARG A 221 -10.57 25.02 -10.24
CA ARG A 221 -10.77 25.18 -11.69
C ARG A 221 -10.92 26.64 -12.13
N LEU A 222 -11.59 27.46 -11.33
CA LEU A 222 -11.81 28.88 -11.61
C LEU A 222 -10.58 29.75 -11.30
N LEU A 223 -9.69 29.31 -10.39
CA LEU A 223 -8.44 30.00 -10.09
C LEU A 223 -7.34 29.74 -11.12
N ILE A 224 -7.47 28.68 -11.92
CA ILE A 224 -6.46 28.28 -12.92
C ILE A 224 -6.85 28.72 -14.35
N ALA A 225 -8.10 29.14 -14.58
CA ALA A 225 -8.55 29.76 -15.83
C ALA A 225 -8.21 31.26 -15.85
#